data_AF-A0A6I6MKS5-F1
#
_entry.id   AF-A0A6I6MKS5-F1
#
_cell.length_a   1.000
_cell.length_b   1.000
_cell.length_c   1.000
_cell.angle_alpha   90.00
_cell.angle_beta   90.00
_cell.angle_gamma   90.00
#
_symmetry.space_group_name_H-M   'P 1'
#
loop_
_entity.id
_entity.type
_entity.pdbx_description
1 polymer ?
#
loop_
_entity_poly.entity_id
_entity_poly.type
_entity_poly.pdbx_seq_one_letter_code
_entity_poly.pdbx_strand_id
1 'polypeptide(L)'
;MSIDFHKLRVAEVKRETPDAVSVRFELPEELREAFKFRAGQHLTFRREIGGEELRRNYSVCVSPSEGMLKIGVKKIAGGAFSGWVNDMLKAGDVMDVMAPHGSFCWAFDETARREYAAFAGGSGITPVLSLLKTALAMEPHSRFTLFYGNRNSPGVMFLEEIAGLKDRYLDRLSVFHFLEEEEEEIELFNGRLDRTKVEEVLSTVVRPQNVDAFFICGPGPMMDAVEEALIAKGVDKPRILIERFTTGPLSAAQAAAARALEEKAAGLKMSVTLNGRRVQVAFDPEKHSILDNVRGAGLPAPFACKGGVCATCRAKVTAGEVSMKVNYGLSEQELAEGYVLTCQATPLTEGVALTYDA
;
A
#
# COMPACT_ATOMS: atom_id res chain seq x y z
N MET A 1 12.66 -9.85 -7.79
CA MET A 1 11.42 -10.07 -7.01
C MET A 1 10.76 -11.33 -7.54
N SER A 2 10.36 -12.29 -6.70
CA SER A 2 9.65 -13.48 -7.20
C SER A 2 8.25 -13.07 -7.66
N ILE A 3 7.87 -13.47 -8.88
CA ILE A 3 6.53 -13.25 -9.44
C ILE A 3 5.63 -14.47 -9.28
N ASP A 4 6.13 -15.49 -8.58
CA ASP A 4 5.44 -16.76 -8.39
C ASP A 4 4.38 -16.65 -7.31
N PHE A 5 3.29 -17.40 -7.52
CA PHE A 5 2.25 -17.56 -6.51
C PHE A 5 2.51 -18.83 -5.71
N HIS A 6 2.47 -18.70 -4.40
CA HIS A 6 2.55 -19.78 -3.44
C HIS A 6 1.17 -20.04 -2.85
N LYS A 7 0.90 -21.30 -2.48
CA LYS A 7 -0.34 -21.68 -1.83
C LYS A 7 -0.18 -21.59 -0.33
N LEU A 8 -0.88 -20.64 0.30
CA LEU A 8 -0.93 -20.52 1.76
C LEU A 8 -2.29 -20.97 2.27
N ARG A 9 -2.30 -21.82 3.31
CA ARG A 9 -3.53 -22.21 4.00
C ARG A 9 -3.93 -21.12 4.97
N VAL A 10 -5.22 -20.81 5.02
CA VAL A 10 -5.81 -19.91 6.00
C VAL A 10 -5.88 -20.63 7.34
N ALA A 11 -5.10 -20.15 8.32
CA ALA A 11 -5.11 -20.66 9.67
C ALA A 11 -6.35 -20.18 10.43
N GLU A 12 -6.77 -18.93 10.18
CA GLU A 12 -7.82 -18.27 10.95
C GLU A 12 -8.43 -17.12 10.14
N VAL A 13 -9.74 -16.94 10.31
CA VAL A 13 -10.48 -15.75 9.86
C VAL A 13 -11.19 -15.19 11.09
N LYS A 14 -10.76 -14.02 11.57
CA LYS A 14 -11.34 -13.34 12.73
C LYS A 14 -12.14 -12.14 12.27
N ARG A 15 -13.37 -11.98 12.78
CA ARG A 15 -14.18 -10.77 12.56
C ARG A 15 -13.62 -9.65 13.43
N GLU A 16 -13.20 -8.54 12.81
CA GLU A 16 -12.67 -7.36 13.52
C GLU A 16 -13.74 -6.27 13.67
N THR A 17 -14.57 -6.09 12.65
CA THR A 17 -15.71 -5.14 12.61
C THR A 17 -16.86 -5.79 11.83
N PRO A 18 -18.09 -5.24 11.82
CA PRO A 18 -19.18 -5.77 11.01
C PRO A 18 -18.84 -5.93 9.51
N ASP A 19 -17.93 -5.10 9.00
CA ASP A 19 -17.53 -5.04 7.60
C ASP A 19 -16.05 -5.39 7.35
N ALA A 20 -15.33 -5.95 8.33
CA ALA A 20 -13.93 -6.34 8.15
C ALA A 20 -13.55 -7.62 8.90
N VAL A 21 -12.63 -8.36 8.30
CA VAL A 21 -11.97 -9.53 8.92
C VAL A 21 -10.46 -9.36 8.93
N SER A 22 -9.80 -10.01 9.87
CA SER A 22 -8.39 -10.33 9.75
C SER A 22 -8.21 -11.80 9.37
N VAL A 23 -7.21 -12.07 8.54
CA VAL A 23 -6.92 -13.40 8.00
C VAL A 23 -5.48 -13.74 8.32
N ARG A 24 -5.27 -14.84 9.05
CA ARG A 24 -3.94 -15.35 9.38
C ARG A 24 -3.66 -16.59 8.53
N PHE A 25 -2.41 -16.72 8.08
CA PHE A 25 -1.98 -17.81 7.23
C PHE A 25 -1.01 -18.74 7.95
N GLU A 26 -1.06 -20.02 7.60
CA GLU A 26 0.01 -20.96 7.89
C GLU A 26 1.18 -20.67 6.95
N LEU A 27 2.37 -20.50 7.52
CA LEU A 27 3.59 -20.30 6.76
C LEU A 27 4.48 -21.55 6.85
N PRO A 28 4.51 -22.40 5.80
CA PRO A 28 5.41 -23.55 5.75
C PRO A 28 6.87 -23.16 5.92
N GLU A 29 7.67 -24.05 6.50
CA GLU A 29 9.10 -23.83 6.79
C GLU A 29 9.86 -23.41 5.52
N GLU A 30 9.63 -24.12 4.42
CA GLU A 30 10.26 -23.92 3.13
C GLU A 30 9.93 -22.56 2.48
N LEU A 31 8.84 -21.91 2.91
CA LEU A 31 8.43 -20.59 2.42
C LEU A 31 8.86 -19.45 3.34
N ARG A 32 9.44 -19.72 4.52
CA ARG A 32 9.79 -18.66 5.48
C ARG A 32 10.74 -17.62 4.91
N GLU A 33 11.75 -18.06 4.16
CA GLU A 33 12.71 -17.12 3.56
C GLU A 33 12.05 -16.23 2.51
N ALA A 34 11.24 -16.83 1.62
CA ALA A 34 10.55 -16.12 0.55
C ALA A 34 9.50 -15.12 1.08
N PHE A 35 8.95 -15.38 2.27
CA PHE A 35 7.94 -14.54 2.92
C PHE A 35 8.48 -13.67 4.05
N LYS A 36 9.80 -13.54 4.21
CA LYS A 36 10.37 -12.47 5.04
C LYS A 36 9.89 -11.13 4.50
N PHE A 37 9.40 -10.28 5.40
CA PHE A 37 8.87 -8.97 5.04
C PHE A 37 9.42 -7.88 5.96
N ARG A 38 9.40 -6.64 5.46
CA ARG A 38 9.58 -5.43 6.25
C ARG A 38 8.23 -4.90 6.67
N ALA A 39 8.17 -4.28 7.86
CA ALA A 39 6.96 -3.65 8.34
C ALA A 39 6.38 -2.65 7.33
N GLY A 40 5.06 -2.72 7.13
CA GLY A 40 4.33 -1.92 6.14
C GLY A 40 4.28 -2.50 4.72
N GLN A 41 4.96 -3.62 4.44
CA GLN A 41 4.78 -4.34 3.16
C GLN A 41 3.42 -5.04 3.06
N HIS A 42 3.05 -5.39 1.83
CA HIS A 42 1.81 -6.06 1.50
C HIS A 42 2.04 -7.36 0.71
N LEU A 43 1.00 -8.18 0.67
CA LEU A 43 0.93 -9.43 -0.09
C LEU A 43 -0.02 -9.25 -1.27
N THR A 44 0.30 -9.86 -2.42
CA THR A 44 -0.61 -9.93 -3.57
C THR A 44 -1.32 -11.28 -3.56
N PHE A 45 -2.64 -11.25 -3.54
CA PHE A 45 -3.50 -12.43 -3.60
C PHE A 45 -4.13 -12.56 -4.98
N ARG A 46 -4.30 -13.80 -5.44
CA ARG A 46 -5.02 -14.13 -6.66
C ARG A 46 -6.18 -15.07 -6.36
N ARG A 47 -7.31 -14.84 -7.02
CA ARG A 47 -8.46 -15.74 -6.99
C ARG A 47 -9.31 -15.58 -8.24
N GLU A 48 -9.84 -16.68 -8.75
CA GLU A 48 -10.90 -16.65 -9.74
C GLU A 48 -12.27 -16.47 -9.07
N ILE A 49 -13.01 -15.44 -9.46
CA ILE A 49 -14.36 -15.15 -8.97
C ILE A 49 -15.24 -14.83 -10.19
N GLY A 50 -16.29 -15.62 -10.41
CA GLY A 50 -17.20 -15.39 -11.55
C GLY A 50 -16.56 -15.58 -12.92
N GLY A 51 -15.54 -16.44 -13.04
CA GLY A 51 -14.80 -16.66 -14.28
C GLY A 51 -13.72 -15.62 -14.59
N GLU A 52 -13.51 -14.63 -13.71
CA GLU A 52 -12.47 -13.63 -13.84
C GLU A 52 -11.36 -13.83 -12.81
N GLU A 53 -10.10 -13.78 -13.24
CA GLU A 53 -8.94 -13.77 -12.35
C GLU A 53 -8.81 -12.38 -11.70
N LEU A 54 -9.09 -12.31 -10.40
CA LEU A 54 -8.91 -11.10 -9.61
C LEU A 54 -7.62 -11.17 -8.81
N ARG A 55 -6.90 -10.04 -8.79
CA ARG A 55 -5.70 -9.85 -7.96
C ARG A 55 -5.87 -8.66 -7.04
N ARG A 56 -5.57 -8.81 -5.75
CA ARG A 56 -5.68 -7.73 -4.74
C ARG A 56 -4.49 -7.73 -3.81
N ASN A 57 -4.13 -6.54 -3.34
CA ASN A 57 -3.07 -6.37 -2.36
C ASN A 57 -3.68 -6.10 -0.99
N TYR A 58 -3.10 -6.69 0.04
CA TYR A 58 -3.45 -6.41 1.43
C TYR A 58 -2.18 -6.31 2.25
N SER A 59 -2.04 -5.19 2.98
CA SER A 59 -0.90 -4.94 3.85
C SER A 59 -0.86 -5.94 4.99
N VAL A 60 0.35 -6.42 5.29
CA VAL A 60 0.59 -7.26 6.46
C VAL A 60 0.41 -6.39 7.70
N CYS A 61 -0.41 -6.82 8.66
CA CYS A 61 -0.78 -6.03 9.84
C CYS A 61 -0.14 -6.52 11.15
N VAL A 62 0.98 -7.23 11.05
CA VAL A 62 1.79 -7.72 12.16
C VAL A 62 3.23 -7.24 12.03
N SER A 63 3.97 -7.25 13.14
CA SER A 63 5.42 -7.04 13.14
C SER A 63 6.13 -8.24 12.50
N PRO A 64 7.22 -8.04 11.73
CA PRO A 64 8.08 -9.12 11.26
C PRO A 64 8.58 -10.03 12.40
N SER A 65 8.76 -9.49 13.59
CA SER A 65 9.23 -10.24 14.77
C SER A 65 8.20 -11.24 15.32
N GLU A 66 6.94 -11.17 14.91
CA GLU A 66 5.89 -12.09 15.36
C GLU A 66 5.90 -13.43 14.61
N GLY A 67 6.68 -13.55 13.54
CA GLY A 67 6.86 -14.82 12.82
C GLY A 67 5.59 -15.36 12.17
N MET A 68 4.60 -14.51 11.90
CA MET A 68 3.32 -14.89 11.29
C MET A 68 2.94 -13.95 10.14
N LEU A 69 2.03 -14.40 9.28
CA LEU A 69 1.42 -13.60 8.23
C LEU A 69 -0.05 -13.38 8.55
N LYS A 70 -0.44 -12.11 8.73
CA LYS A 70 -1.81 -11.69 8.99
C LYS A 70 -2.11 -10.43 8.19
N ILE A 71 -3.27 -10.40 7.54
CA ILE A 71 -3.78 -9.23 6.81
C ILE A 71 -5.11 -8.77 7.39
N GLY A 72 -5.49 -7.52 7.16
CA GLY A 72 -6.85 -7.01 7.41
C GLY A 72 -7.58 -6.71 6.10
N VAL A 73 -8.84 -7.14 5.99
CA VAL A 73 -9.65 -6.98 4.78
C VAL A 73 -10.99 -6.36 5.12
N LYS A 74 -11.13 -5.07 4.81
CA LYS A 74 -12.40 -4.36 4.87
C LYS A 74 -13.21 -4.58 3.59
N LYS A 75 -14.50 -4.86 3.74
CA LYS A 75 -15.45 -5.05 2.64
C LYS A 75 -15.69 -3.73 1.94
N ILE A 76 -15.41 -3.69 0.63
CA ILE A 76 -15.79 -2.57 -0.23
C ILE A 76 -17.14 -2.89 -0.85
N ALA A 77 -18.06 -1.92 -0.83
CA ALA A 77 -19.37 -2.06 -1.48
C ALA A 77 -19.19 -2.42 -2.97
N GLY A 78 -19.84 -3.49 -3.43
CA GLY A 78 -19.69 -4.03 -4.79
C GLY A 78 -18.32 -4.69 -5.08
N GLY A 79 -17.40 -4.74 -4.12
CA GLY A 79 -16.09 -5.35 -4.30
C GLY A 79 -16.13 -6.88 -4.25
N ALA A 80 -15.94 -7.54 -5.39
CA ALA A 80 -16.00 -9.01 -5.50
C ALA A 80 -15.02 -9.74 -4.56
N PHE A 81 -13.74 -9.36 -4.58
CA PHE A 81 -12.72 -10.02 -3.76
C PHE A 81 -12.90 -9.74 -2.27
N SER A 82 -13.07 -8.47 -1.87
CA SER A 82 -13.25 -8.10 -0.47
C SER A 82 -14.55 -8.65 0.13
N GLY A 83 -15.60 -8.74 -0.69
CA GLY A 83 -16.86 -9.40 -0.32
C GLY A 83 -16.66 -10.89 -0.10
N TRP A 84 -16.01 -11.58 -1.04
CA TRP A 84 -15.71 -13.00 -0.88
C TRP A 84 -14.87 -13.29 0.39
N VAL A 85 -13.82 -12.50 0.66
CA VAL A 85 -13.02 -12.66 1.89
C VAL A 85 -13.87 -12.48 3.15
N ASN A 86 -14.77 -11.51 3.16
CA ASN A 86 -15.59 -11.23 4.34
C ASN A 86 -16.74 -12.21 4.54
N ASP A 87 -17.30 -12.75 3.46
CA ASP A 87 -18.56 -13.50 3.50
C ASP A 87 -18.36 -15.01 3.39
N MET A 88 -17.29 -15.47 2.73
CA MET A 88 -17.14 -16.88 2.31
C MET A 88 -15.84 -17.54 2.74
N LEU A 89 -14.75 -16.77 2.93
CA LEU A 89 -13.46 -17.33 3.31
C LEU A 89 -13.50 -17.88 4.75
N LYS A 90 -12.93 -19.06 4.95
CA LYS A 90 -12.85 -19.72 6.27
C LYS A 90 -11.49 -20.36 6.50
N ALA A 91 -11.21 -20.68 7.78
CA ALA A 91 -10.04 -21.48 8.13
C ALA A 91 -10.03 -22.81 7.37
N GLY A 92 -8.84 -23.22 6.95
CA GLY A 92 -8.61 -24.41 6.12
C GLY A 92 -8.63 -24.15 4.61
N ASP A 93 -9.22 -23.04 4.14
CA ASP A 93 -9.16 -22.65 2.73
C ASP A 93 -7.71 -22.34 2.30
N VAL A 94 -7.45 -22.38 1.00
CA VAL A 94 -6.13 -22.09 0.42
C VAL A 94 -6.23 -20.88 -0.50
N MET A 95 -5.25 -19.98 -0.41
CA MET A 95 -5.12 -18.81 -1.25
C MET A 95 -3.80 -18.83 -2.01
N ASP A 96 -3.83 -18.36 -3.26
CA ASP A 96 -2.63 -18.07 -4.03
C ASP A 96 -2.08 -16.70 -3.61
N VAL A 97 -0.83 -16.65 -3.16
CA VAL A 97 -0.19 -15.47 -2.59
C VAL A 97 1.21 -15.28 -3.16
N MET A 98 1.54 -14.08 -3.62
CA MET A 98 2.91 -13.72 -3.97
C MET A 98 3.70 -13.32 -2.72
N ALA A 99 5.02 -13.42 -2.80
CA ALA A 99 5.93 -12.93 -1.78
C ALA A 99 5.69 -11.44 -1.44
N PRO A 100 6.02 -11.00 -0.21
CA PRO A 100 5.84 -9.62 0.23
C PRO A 100 6.58 -8.60 -0.64
N HIS A 101 5.93 -7.47 -0.89
CA HIS A 101 6.54 -6.32 -1.55
C HIS A 101 5.86 -5.01 -1.11
N GLY A 102 6.38 -3.88 -1.57
CA GLY A 102 5.96 -2.55 -1.15
C GLY A 102 7.10 -1.72 -0.56
N SER A 103 6.97 -0.41 -0.67
CA SER A 103 7.97 0.61 -0.31
C SER A 103 7.57 1.45 0.92
N PHE A 104 6.35 1.27 1.44
CA PHE A 104 5.86 1.92 2.66
C PHE A 104 6.49 1.30 3.91
N CYS A 105 7.80 1.47 4.06
CA CYS A 105 8.60 0.82 5.08
C CYS A 105 9.57 1.80 5.73
N TRP A 106 9.90 1.53 6.99
CA TRP A 106 10.94 2.24 7.72
C TRP A 106 12.10 1.31 8.10
N ALA A 107 13.26 1.88 8.43
CA ALA A 107 14.42 1.14 8.92
C ALA A 107 14.53 1.36 10.44
N PHE A 108 13.93 0.45 11.21
CA PHE A 108 13.97 0.49 12.66
C PHE A 108 15.32 0.02 13.20
N ASP A 109 15.81 0.65 14.26
CA ASP A 109 17.12 0.40 14.86
C ASP A 109 17.04 0.40 16.39
N GLU A 110 17.66 -0.59 17.04
CA GLU A 110 17.59 -0.78 18.50
C GLU A 110 18.17 0.37 19.33
N THR A 111 19.09 1.14 18.75
CA THR A 111 19.74 2.28 19.39
C THR A 111 19.03 3.61 19.12
N ALA A 112 18.05 3.60 18.21
CA ALA A 112 17.34 4.80 17.81
C ALA A 112 16.52 5.39 18.97
N ARG A 113 16.41 6.73 18.94
CA ARG A 113 15.59 7.54 19.83
C ARG A 113 14.76 8.47 18.96
N ARG A 114 13.66 7.95 18.44
CA ARG A 114 12.85 8.61 17.41
C ARG A 114 11.44 8.88 17.88
N GLU A 115 10.83 9.90 17.30
CA GLU A 115 9.41 10.20 17.43
C GLU A 115 8.72 9.90 16.11
N TYR A 116 7.69 9.06 16.14
CA TYR A 116 6.88 8.74 14.96
C TYR A 116 5.46 9.26 15.13
N ALA A 117 4.87 9.71 14.02
CA ALA A 117 3.45 10.02 13.97
C ALA A 117 2.79 9.31 12.79
N ALA A 118 1.61 8.73 13.00
CA ALA A 118 0.85 8.11 11.93
C ALA A 118 -0.56 8.68 11.84
N PHE A 119 -1.02 8.87 10.61
CA PHE A 119 -2.39 9.25 10.27
C PHE A 119 -3.02 8.10 9.50
N ALA A 120 -3.89 7.36 10.18
CA ALA A 120 -4.59 6.22 9.62
C ALA A 120 -6.08 6.54 9.42
N GLY A 121 -6.69 5.97 8.38
CA GLY A 121 -8.13 6.09 8.13
C GLY A 121 -8.75 4.75 7.74
N GLY A 122 -9.74 4.28 8.50
CA GLY A 122 -10.42 3.00 8.25
C GLY A 122 -9.41 1.84 8.12
N SER A 123 -9.43 1.12 6.98
CA SER A 123 -8.53 -0.01 6.74
C SER A 123 -7.07 0.37 6.53
N GLY A 124 -6.76 1.66 6.35
CA GLY A 124 -5.38 2.18 6.28
C GLY A 124 -4.57 1.96 7.56
N ILE A 125 -5.23 1.53 8.65
CA ILE A 125 -4.56 1.06 9.86
C ILE A 125 -3.67 -0.17 9.61
N THR A 126 -3.96 -1.00 8.60
CA THR A 126 -3.26 -2.28 8.39
C THR A 126 -1.74 -2.16 8.26
N PRO A 127 -1.17 -1.37 7.32
CA PRO A 127 0.28 -1.19 7.26
C PRO A 127 0.82 -0.39 8.45
N VAL A 128 0.05 0.58 8.96
CA VAL A 128 0.43 1.42 10.11
C VAL A 128 0.58 0.57 11.37
N LEU A 129 -0.29 -0.42 11.59
CA LEU A 129 -0.22 -1.33 12.71
C LEU A 129 1.05 -2.19 12.67
N SER A 130 1.45 -2.64 11.48
CA SER A 130 2.73 -3.36 11.29
C SER A 130 3.92 -2.47 11.66
N LEU A 131 3.96 -1.23 11.18
CA LEU A 131 5.01 -0.25 11.51
C LEU A 131 5.05 0.07 13.01
N LEU A 132 3.89 0.36 13.60
CA LEU A 132 3.73 0.68 15.02
C LEU A 132 4.21 -0.47 15.91
N LYS A 133 3.74 -1.71 15.65
CA LYS A 133 4.14 -2.89 16.43
C LYS A 133 5.64 -3.14 16.33
N THR A 134 6.22 -2.92 15.15
CA THR A 134 7.65 -3.09 14.92
C THR A 134 8.47 -2.03 15.65
N ALA A 135 8.08 -0.75 15.57
CA ALA A 135 8.73 0.34 16.27
C ALA A 135 8.73 0.11 17.80
N LEU A 136 7.58 -0.25 18.36
CA LEU A 136 7.45 -0.46 19.81
C LEU A 136 8.27 -1.64 20.31
N ALA A 137 8.36 -2.72 19.53
CA ALA A 137 9.12 -3.91 19.86
C ALA A 137 10.64 -3.75 19.67
N MET A 138 11.08 -3.07 18.61
CA MET A 138 12.50 -3.01 18.22
C MET A 138 13.24 -1.79 18.75
N GLU A 139 12.59 -0.63 18.90
CA GLU A 139 13.26 0.62 19.27
C GLU A 139 12.87 1.07 20.69
N PRO A 140 13.46 0.51 21.76
CA PRO A 140 12.99 0.69 23.14
C PRO A 140 12.96 2.14 23.63
N HIS A 141 13.66 3.05 22.96
CA HIS A 141 13.72 4.47 23.30
C HIS A 141 12.90 5.39 22.38
N SER A 142 12.23 4.83 21.37
CA SER A 142 11.37 5.58 20.46
C SER A 142 9.91 5.62 20.94
N ARG A 143 9.17 6.63 20.49
CA ARG A 143 7.74 6.82 20.76
C ARG A 143 6.95 6.86 19.45
N PHE A 144 5.67 6.53 19.56
CA PHE A 144 4.75 6.47 18.43
C PHE A 144 3.42 7.13 18.78
N THR A 145 2.95 8.04 17.93
CA THR A 145 1.63 8.67 18.06
C THR A 145 0.75 8.29 16.88
N LEU A 146 -0.44 7.76 17.16
CA LEU A 146 -1.41 7.35 16.16
C LEU A 146 -2.63 8.26 16.20
N PHE A 147 -2.93 8.92 15.08
CA PHE A 147 -4.19 9.61 14.81
C PHE A 147 -5.05 8.74 13.88
N TYR A 148 -6.16 8.21 14.39
CA TYR A 148 -6.93 7.19 13.70
C TYR A 148 -8.38 7.60 13.43
N GLY A 149 -8.66 7.95 12.18
CA GLY A 149 -9.98 8.35 11.70
C GLY A 149 -10.89 7.18 11.31
N ASN A 150 -12.11 7.17 11.86
CA ASN A 150 -13.16 6.20 11.55
C ASN A 150 -14.54 6.87 11.51
N ARG A 151 -15.55 6.18 10.97
CA ARG A 151 -16.93 6.72 10.98
C ARG A 151 -17.52 6.69 12.38
N ASN A 152 -17.41 5.55 13.04
CA ASN A 152 -17.95 5.28 14.36
C ASN A 152 -17.11 4.17 15.01
N SER A 153 -17.25 4.01 16.32
CA SER A 153 -16.55 3.06 17.17
C SER A 153 -16.68 1.60 16.71
N PRO A 154 -17.86 1.09 16.31
CA PRO A 154 -18.00 -0.28 15.80
C PRO A 154 -17.20 -0.56 14.51
N GLY A 155 -16.86 0.48 13.75
CA GLY A 155 -16.10 0.39 12.51
C GLY A 155 -14.57 0.46 12.68
N VAL A 156 -14.06 0.58 13.91
CA VAL A 156 -12.63 0.72 14.21
C VAL A 156 -11.96 -0.65 14.14
N MET A 157 -11.20 -0.91 13.07
CA MET A 157 -10.47 -2.17 12.92
C MET A 157 -9.33 -2.27 13.94
N PHE A 158 -9.15 -3.47 14.52
CA PHE A 158 -8.10 -3.76 15.50
C PHE A 158 -8.16 -2.94 16.81
N LEU A 159 -9.34 -2.44 17.17
CA LEU A 159 -9.52 -1.60 18.37
C LEU A 159 -8.96 -2.24 19.65
N GLU A 160 -9.31 -3.50 19.92
CA GLU A 160 -8.82 -4.23 21.11
C GLU A 160 -7.30 -4.44 21.09
N GLU A 161 -6.73 -4.74 19.91
CA GLU A 161 -5.30 -4.96 19.74
C GLU A 161 -4.52 -3.65 19.97
N ILE A 162 -5.03 -2.54 19.47
CA ILE A 162 -4.45 -1.20 19.68
C ILE A 162 -4.54 -0.78 21.16
N ALA A 163 -5.69 -1.03 21.81
CA ALA A 163 -5.85 -0.77 23.25
C ALA A 163 -4.85 -1.58 24.09
N GLY A 164 -4.69 -2.87 23.80
CA GLY A 164 -3.70 -3.72 24.48
C GLY A 164 -2.25 -3.27 24.24
N LEU A 165 -1.93 -2.73 23.06
CA LEU A 165 -0.62 -2.11 22.80
C LEU A 165 -0.43 -0.83 23.62
N LYS A 166 -1.46 0.02 23.74
CA LYS A 166 -1.41 1.24 24.54
C LYS A 166 -1.16 0.91 26.02
N ASP A 167 -1.86 -0.09 26.56
CA ASP A 167 -1.69 -0.53 27.95
C ASP A 167 -0.31 -1.13 28.21
N ARG A 168 0.28 -1.82 27.22
CA ARG A 168 1.64 -2.37 27.33
C ARG A 168 2.72 -1.29 27.23
N TYR A 169 2.49 -0.23 26.44
CA TYR A 169 3.49 0.78 26.11
C TYR A 169 3.02 2.19 26.52
N LEU A 170 2.53 2.34 27.76
CA LEU A 170 1.90 3.57 28.28
C LEU A 170 2.70 4.84 28.01
N ASP A 171 4.02 4.80 28.21
CA ASP A 171 4.89 5.96 28.03
C ASP A 171 5.38 6.14 26.59
N ARG A 172 5.05 5.23 25.67
CA ARG A 172 5.64 5.19 24.32
C ARG A 172 4.60 5.17 23.19
N LEU A 173 3.34 4.87 23.48
CA LEU A 173 2.27 4.86 22.50
C LEU A 173 1.14 5.82 22.92
N SER A 174 0.90 6.84 22.09
CA SER A 174 -0.29 7.68 22.18
C SER A 174 -1.25 7.37 21.04
N VAL A 175 -2.55 7.26 21.32
CA VAL A 175 -3.59 6.96 20.33
C VAL A 175 -4.73 7.95 20.49
N PHE A 176 -5.09 8.60 19.38
CA PHE A 176 -6.18 9.57 19.29
C PHE A 176 -7.15 9.11 18.21
N HIS A 177 -8.40 8.85 18.59
CA HIS A 177 -9.45 8.46 17.65
C HIS A 177 -10.19 9.69 17.15
N PHE A 178 -10.50 9.72 15.85
CA PHE A 178 -11.34 10.74 15.23
C PHE A 178 -12.58 10.06 14.68
N LEU A 179 -13.74 10.33 15.28
CA LEU A 179 -14.98 9.63 14.95
C LEU A 179 -15.95 10.60 14.28
N GLU A 180 -16.45 10.24 13.10
CA GLU A 180 -17.30 11.12 12.30
C GLU A 180 -18.72 11.28 12.85
N GLU A 181 -19.28 10.18 13.37
CA GLU A 181 -20.69 10.06 13.76
C GLU A 181 -20.87 10.00 15.29
N GLU A 182 -19.82 10.28 16.05
CA GLU A 182 -19.80 10.27 17.52
C GLU A 182 -19.19 11.56 18.06
N GLU A 183 -19.63 11.98 19.25
CA GLU A 183 -19.12 13.16 19.95
C GLU A 183 -18.30 12.72 21.18
N GLU A 184 -17.04 13.11 21.19
CA GLU A 184 -16.10 13.05 22.31
C GLU A 184 -16.09 14.38 23.07
N GLU A 185 -15.58 14.35 24.31
CA GLU A 185 -15.47 15.54 25.17
C GLU A 185 -14.53 16.62 24.59
N ILE A 186 -13.52 16.20 23.83
CA ILE A 186 -12.54 17.10 23.22
C ILE A 186 -12.95 17.32 21.76
N GLU A 187 -13.40 18.54 21.45
CA GLU A 187 -13.92 18.94 20.13
C GLU A 187 -12.96 18.63 18.97
N LEU A 188 -11.64 18.76 19.19
CA LEU A 188 -10.61 18.40 18.20
C LEU A 188 -10.78 16.98 17.66
N PHE A 189 -11.24 16.03 18.47
CA PHE A 189 -11.34 14.64 18.05
C PHE A 189 -12.69 14.29 17.39
N ASN A 190 -13.62 15.26 17.28
CA ASN A 190 -14.97 15.04 16.74
C ASN A 190 -15.02 15.30 15.24
N GLY A 191 -15.38 14.30 14.43
CA GLY A 191 -15.48 14.40 12.97
C GLY A 191 -14.30 13.78 12.23
N ARG A 192 -14.19 14.02 10.92
CA ARG A 192 -13.08 13.53 10.07
C ARG A 192 -11.75 14.25 10.32
N LEU A 193 -10.63 13.54 10.09
CA LEU A 193 -9.30 14.13 9.91
C LEU A 193 -9.22 14.93 8.60
N ASP A 194 -9.80 16.12 8.60
CA ASP A 194 -9.71 17.09 7.51
C ASP A 194 -8.52 18.05 7.70
N ARG A 195 -8.36 18.98 6.76
CA ARG A 195 -7.26 19.95 6.76
C ARG A 195 -7.21 20.77 8.05
N THR A 196 -8.35 21.27 8.51
CA THR A 196 -8.44 22.11 9.72
C THR A 196 -7.98 21.33 10.95
N LYS A 197 -8.48 20.11 11.13
CA LYS A 197 -8.08 19.27 12.27
C LYS A 197 -6.64 18.85 12.24
N VAL A 198 -6.13 18.50 11.07
CA VAL A 198 -4.72 18.15 10.90
C VAL A 198 -3.86 19.35 11.31
N GLU A 199 -4.18 20.55 10.86
CA GLU A 199 -3.43 21.75 11.25
C GLU A 199 -3.48 22.01 12.76
N GLU A 200 -4.64 21.79 13.38
CA GLU A 200 -4.79 21.89 14.84
C GLU A 200 -3.92 20.83 15.55
N VAL A 201 -4.01 19.55 15.17
CA VAL A 201 -3.19 18.45 15.69
C VAL A 201 -1.69 18.77 15.59
N LEU A 202 -1.24 19.26 14.44
CA LEU A 202 0.16 19.62 14.19
C LEU A 202 0.61 20.89 14.94
N SER A 203 -0.32 21.60 15.59
CA SER A 203 -0.02 22.80 16.40
C SER A 203 -0.13 22.54 17.90
N THR A 204 -1.00 21.63 18.33
CA THR A 204 -1.33 21.42 19.75
C THR A 204 -0.85 20.07 20.30
N VAL A 205 -0.86 19.01 19.49
CA VAL A 205 -0.59 17.63 19.96
C VAL A 205 0.81 17.17 19.57
N VAL A 206 1.20 17.35 18.31
CA VAL A 206 2.49 16.90 17.78
C VAL A 206 3.19 18.03 17.06
N ARG A 207 4.42 18.35 17.47
CA ARG A 207 5.25 19.35 16.78
C ARG A 207 5.99 18.68 15.62
N PRO A 208 5.73 19.08 14.36
CA PRO A 208 6.26 18.32 13.22
C PRO A 208 7.78 18.27 13.14
N GLN A 209 8.45 19.30 13.66
CA GLN A 209 9.90 19.40 13.66
C GLN A 209 10.55 18.29 14.49
N ASN A 210 9.86 17.78 15.50
CA ASN A 210 10.36 16.76 16.41
C ASN A 210 10.11 15.32 15.92
N VAL A 211 9.36 15.13 14.82
CA VAL A 211 8.95 13.79 14.36
C VAL A 211 9.86 13.28 13.26
N ASP A 212 10.57 12.18 13.48
CA ASP A 212 11.50 11.61 12.52
C ASP A 212 10.80 11.08 11.26
N ALA A 213 9.62 10.48 11.40
CA ALA A 213 8.84 10.02 10.26
C ALA A 213 7.33 10.08 10.48
N PHE A 214 6.61 10.43 9.42
CA PHE A 214 5.17 10.43 9.30
C PHE A 214 4.71 9.27 8.42
N PHE A 215 3.77 8.47 8.91
CA PHE A 215 3.18 7.36 8.17
C PHE A 215 1.70 7.64 7.88
N ILE A 216 1.33 7.74 6.60
CA ILE A 216 -0.02 8.17 6.20
C ILE A 216 -0.66 7.10 5.33
N CYS A 217 -1.82 6.59 5.76
CA CYS A 217 -2.59 5.63 4.97
C CYS A 217 -4.08 5.71 5.29
N GLY A 218 -4.93 5.95 4.29
CA GLY A 218 -6.37 6.06 4.49
C GLY A 218 -7.12 6.56 3.26
N PRO A 219 -8.29 7.19 3.43
CA PRO A 219 -9.01 7.83 2.33
C PRO A 219 -8.19 8.94 1.67
N GLY A 220 -8.27 9.07 0.34
CA GLY A 220 -7.53 10.07 -0.46
C GLY A 220 -7.56 11.49 0.14
N PRO A 221 -8.74 12.07 0.40
CA PRO A 221 -8.85 13.42 0.96
C PRO A 221 -8.15 13.60 2.31
N MET A 222 -8.13 12.57 3.15
CA MET A 222 -7.41 12.59 4.43
C MET A 222 -5.89 12.61 4.17
N MET A 223 -5.41 11.71 3.30
CA MET A 223 -3.98 11.63 3.00
C MET A 223 -3.46 12.93 2.38
N ASP A 224 -4.22 13.51 1.44
CA ASP A 224 -3.89 14.78 0.79
C ASP A 224 -3.84 15.92 1.82
N ALA A 225 -4.85 16.02 2.71
CA ALA A 225 -4.88 17.02 3.77
C ALA A 225 -3.68 16.93 4.72
N VAL A 226 -3.28 15.70 5.09
CA VAL A 226 -2.11 15.47 5.96
C VAL A 226 -0.81 15.83 5.24
N GLU A 227 -0.60 15.34 4.02
CA GLU A 227 0.59 15.60 3.23
C GLU A 227 0.80 17.11 3.02
N GLU A 228 -0.22 17.81 2.55
CA GLU A 228 -0.15 19.25 2.29
C GLU A 228 0.10 20.06 3.55
N ALA A 229 -0.52 19.69 4.69
CA ALA A 229 -0.31 20.38 5.96
C ALA A 229 1.12 20.18 6.49
N LEU A 230 1.68 18.98 6.38
CA LEU A 230 3.07 18.70 6.76
C LEU A 230 4.06 19.49 5.89
N ILE A 231 3.84 19.52 4.58
CA ILE A 231 4.65 20.31 3.65
C ILE A 231 4.57 21.80 3.99
N ALA A 232 3.35 22.32 4.26
CA ALA A 232 3.16 23.71 4.66
C ALA A 232 3.85 24.07 5.99
N LYS A 233 4.07 23.08 6.86
CA LYS A 233 4.84 23.21 8.12
C LYS A 233 6.35 22.98 7.95
N GLY A 234 6.82 22.77 6.72
CA GLY A 234 8.24 22.62 6.39
C GLY A 234 8.82 21.24 6.71
N VAL A 235 7.99 20.19 6.75
CA VAL A 235 8.49 18.81 6.91
C VAL A 235 9.09 18.34 5.58
N ASP A 236 10.31 17.80 5.63
CA ASP A 236 10.99 17.28 4.45
C ASP A 236 10.25 16.06 3.89
N LYS A 237 10.09 16.02 2.57
CA LYS A 237 9.37 14.95 1.85
C LYS A 237 9.84 13.53 2.19
N PRO A 238 11.16 13.23 2.35
CA PRO A 238 11.61 11.89 2.75
C PRO A 238 11.12 11.41 4.12
N ARG A 239 10.66 12.33 4.99
CA ARG A 239 10.06 12.02 6.30
C ARG A 239 8.56 11.74 6.19
N ILE A 240 7.95 11.95 5.03
CA ILE A 240 6.51 11.77 4.79
C ILE A 240 6.34 10.52 3.92
N LEU A 241 5.94 9.41 4.55
CA LEU A 241 5.65 8.16 3.86
C LEU A 241 4.14 8.03 3.70
N ILE A 242 3.70 7.65 2.49
CA ILE A 242 2.28 7.52 2.13
C ILE A 242 2.05 6.19 1.42
N GLU A 243 1.02 5.46 1.82
CA GLU A 243 0.51 4.30 1.08
C GLU A 243 -0.95 4.54 0.67
N ARG A 244 -1.23 4.45 -0.64
CA ARG A 244 -2.58 4.61 -1.20
C ARG A 244 -3.13 3.25 -1.63
N PHE A 245 -4.32 2.88 -1.17
CA PHE A 245 -4.98 1.62 -1.58
C PHE A 245 -5.79 1.75 -2.87
N THR A 246 -6.28 2.95 -3.15
CA THR A 246 -7.08 3.26 -4.33
C THR A 246 -6.60 4.53 -4.99
N THR A 247 -6.86 4.64 -6.29
CA THR A 247 -6.71 5.88 -7.04
C THR A 247 -8.07 6.39 -7.45
N GLY A 248 -8.27 7.70 -7.37
CA GLY A 248 -9.41 8.34 -8.02
C GLY A 248 -9.31 8.22 -9.55
N PRO A 249 -10.41 8.47 -10.27
CA PRO A 249 -10.35 8.59 -11.73
C PRO A 249 -9.41 9.73 -12.13
N LEU A 250 -8.76 9.60 -13.28
CA LEU A 250 -8.04 10.72 -13.91
C LEU A 250 -9.01 11.86 -14.20
N SER A 251 -8.56 13.10 -14.08
CA SER A 251 -9.33 14.23 -14.62
C SER A 251 -9.49 14.09 -16.14
N ALA A 252 -10.53 14.72 -16.70
CA ALA A 252 -10.77 14.69 -18.14
C ALA A 252 -9.55 15.15 -18.95
N ALA A 253 -8.83 16.17 -18.47
CA ALA A 253 -7.61 16.66 -19.09
C ALA A 253 -6.45 15.64 -19.02
N GLN A 254 -6.26 15.00 -17.87
CA GLN A 254 -5.26 13.94 -17.70
C GLN A 254 -5.56 12.73 -18.58
N ALA A 255 -6.83 12.30 -18.65
CA ALA A 255 -7.25 11.21 -19.51
C ALA A 255 -7.02 11.53 -21.00
N ALA A 256 -7.37 12.73 -21.44
CA ALA A 256 -7.12 13.18 -22.81
C ALA A 256 -5.62 13.25 -23.15
N ALA A 257 -4.79 13.79 -22.25
CA ALA A 257 -3.34 13.83 -22.43
C ALA A 257 -2.71 12.43 -22.49
N ALA A 258 -3.15 11.52 -21.61
CA ALA A 258 -2.72 10.13 -21.63
C ALA A 258 -3.09 9.44 -22.95
N ARG A 259 -4.32 9.67 -23.44
CA ARG A 259 -4.79 9.08 -24.70
C ARG A 259 -4.00 9.61 -25.91
N ALA A 260 -3.76 10.91 -25.97
CA ALA A 260 -2.95 11.50 -27.04
C ALA A 260 -1.51 10.95 -27.05
N LEU A 261 -0.97 10.62 -25.87
CA LEU A 261 0.35 10.00 -25.76
C LEU A 261 0.35 8.55 -26.23
N GLU A 262 -0.66 7.78 -25.87
CA GLU A 262 -0.85 6.40 -26.35
C GLU A 262 -0.94 6.35 -27.88
N GLU A 263 -1.71 7.25 -28.49
CA GLU A 263 -1.85 7.34 -29.95
C GLU A 263 -0.53 7.67 -30.64
N LYS A 264 0.27 8.60 -30.09
CA LYS A 264 1.61 8.90 -30.60
C LYS A 264 2.58 7.73 -30.48
N ALA A 265 2.39 6.87 -29.48
CA ALA A 265 3.20 5.69 -29.26
C ALA A 265 2.83 4.51 -30.16
N ALA A 266 1.77 4.61 -30.97
CA ALA A 266 1.29 3.53 -31.81
C ALA A 266 2.40 2.96 -32.71
N GLY A 267 2.63 1.65 -32.61
CA GLY A 267 3.61 0.93 -33.40
C GLY A 267 5.06 1.04 -32.91
N LEU A 268 5.36 1.87 -31.89
CA LEU A 268 6.69 1.92 -31.30
C LEU A 268 7.08 0.53 -30.77
N LYS A 269 8.27 0.05 -31.17
CA LYS A 269 8.78 -1.25 -30.77
C LYS A 269 9.49 -1.15 -29.42
N MET A 270 9.14 -2.07 -28.52
CA MET A 270 9.71 -2.20 -27.19
C MET A 270 10.33 -3.58 -27.03
N SER A 271 11.50 -3.64 -26.40
CA SER A 271 12.13 -4.90 -25.97
C SER A 271 11.86 -5.14 -24.49
N VAL A 272 11.25 -6.27 -24.13
CA VAL A 272 10.91 -6.56 -22.74
C VAL A 272 11.51 -7.88 -22.31
N THR A 273 12.24 -7.87 -21.20
CA THR A 273 12.89 -9.05 -20.62
C THR A 273 12.18 -9.46 -19.32
N LEU A 274 11.84 -10.74 -19.20
CA LEU A 274 11.30 -11.35 -17.99
C LEU A 274 11.80 -12.79 -17.87
N ASN A 275 12.35 -13.15 -16.72
CA ASN A 275 12.98 -14.44 -16.43
C ASN A 275 14.00 -14.84 -17.51
N GLY A 276 14.84 -13.88 -17.92
CA GLY A 276 15.84 -14.06 -18.99
C GLY A 276 15.27 -14.18 -20.41
N ARG A 277 13.95 -14.29 -20.58
CA ARG A 277 13.30 -14.31 -21.89
C ARG A 277 13.05 -12.89 -22.37
N ARG A 278 13.61 -12.55 -23.53
CA ARG A 278 13.39 -11.27 -24.21
C ARG A 278 12.35 -11.41 -25.32
N VAL A 279 11.37 -10.52 -25.36
CA VAL A 279 10.36 -10.41 -26.42
C VAL A 279 10.34 -9.01 -27.01
N GLN A 280 9.97 -8.91 -28.29
CA GLN A 280 9.73 -7.64 -28.97
C GLN A 280 8.23 -7.43 -29.07
N VAL A 281 7.74 -6.25 -28.67
CA VAL A 281 6.31 -5.92 -28.64
C VAL A 281 6.13 -4.54 -29.27
N ALA A 282 5.25 -4.43 -30.26
CA ALA A 282 4.81 -3.13 -30.76
C ALA A 282 3.71 -2.58 -29.84
N PHE A 283 3.77 -1.30 -29.51
CA PHE A 283 2.76 -0.67 -28.66
C PHE A 283 1.44 -0.47 -29.43
N ASP A 284 0.38 -1.09 -28.93
CA ASP A 284 -1.00 -0.92 -29.36
C ASP A 284 -1.70 0.05 -28.39
N PRO A 285 -2.18 1.21 -28.86
CA PRO A 285 -2.86 2.20 -28.03
C PRO A 285 -4.17 1.69 -27.43
N GLU A 286 -4.83 0.69 -28.03
CA GLU A 286 -6.08 0.11 -27.49
C GLU A 286 -5.83 -0.69 -26.20
N LYS A 287 -4.58 -1.07 -25.92
CA LYS A 287 -4.20 -1.73 -24.67
C LYS A 287 -3.77 -0.74 -23.57
N HIS A 288 -3.68 0.55 -23.88
CA HIS A 288 -3.48 1.68 -22.95
C HIS A 288 -2.19 1.69 -22.09
N SER A 289 -1.39 0.63 -22.07
CA SER A 289 -0.19 0.56 -21.22
C SER A 289 0.85 -0.42 -21.77
N ILE A 290 2.11 -0.24 -21.35
CA ILE A 290 3.19 -1.19 -21.63
C ILE A 290 2.85 -2.56 -21.05
N LEU A 291 2.30 -2.63 -19.82
CA LEU A 291 1.92 -3.88 -19.17
C LEU A 291 0.97 -4.71 -20.04
N ASP A 292 -0.13 -4.11 -20.48
CA ASP A 292 -1.18 -4.85 -21.20
C ASP A 292 -0.76 -5.20 -22.63
N ASN A 293 0.08 -4.37 -23.25
CA ASN A 293 0.77 -4.73 -24.48
C ASN A 293 1.64 -5.98 -24.33
N VAL A 294 2.50 -5.99 -23.30
CA VAL A 294 3.42 -7.09 -23.00
C VAL A 294 2.66 -8.38 -22.67
N ARG A 295 1.61 -8.29 -21.85
CA ARG A 295 0.76 -9.44 -21.51
C ARG A 295 -0.04 -9.94 -22.70
N GLY A 296 -0.57 -9.04 -23.53
CA GLY A 296 -1.25 -9.39 -24.78
C GLY A 296 -0.33 -10.07 -25.80
N ALA A 297 0.99 -9.88 -25.69
CA ALA A 297 1.99 -10.60 -26.48
C ALA A 297 2.42 -11.95 -25.86
N GLY A 298 1.77 -12.38 -24.78
CA GLY A 298 1.99 -13.67 -24.13
C GLY A 298 3.12 -13.71 -23.10
N LEU A 299 3.74 -12.57 -22.76
CA LEU A 299 4.70 -12.51 -21.66
C LEU A 299 3.96 -12.26 -20.33
N PRO A 300 4.09 -13.13 -19.32
CA PRO A 300 3.27 -13.08 -18.10
C PRO A 300 3.76 -12.00 -17.11
N ALA A 301 3.87 -10.76 -17.56
CA ALA A 301 4.32 -9.64 -16.74
C ALA A 301 3.44 -9.49 -15.47
N PRO A 302 4.06 -9.31 -14.29
CA PRO A 302 3.35 -9.29 -13.01
C PRO A 302 2.46 -8.05 -12.88
N PHE A 303 1.29 -8.22 -12.25
CA PHE A 303 0.35 -7.13 -11.98
C PHE A 303 -0.56 -7.46 -10.81
N ALA A 304 -1.17 -6.41 -10.24
CA ALA A 304 -2.28 -6.52 -9.31
C ALA A 304 -3.29 -5.35 -9.47
N CYS A 305 -2.94 -4.14 -9.02
CA CYS A 305 -3.91 -3.03 -8.96
C CYS A 305 -4.23 -2.38 -10.32
N LYS A 306 -3.27 -2.35 -11.25
CA LYS A 306 -3.30 -1.54 -12.49
C LYS A 306 -3.64 -0.05 -12.31
N GLY A 307 -3.60 0.48 -11.09
CA GLY A 307 -3.86 1.89 -10.77
C GLY A 307 -2.60 2.67 -10.35
N GLY A 308 -1.41 2.08 -10.47
CA GLY A 308 -0.17 2.77 -10.13
C GLY A 308 0.15 2.87 -8.63
N VAL A 309 -0.49 2.06 -7.78
CA VAL A 309 -0.29 2.11 -6.31
C VAL A 309 0.52 0.95 -5.73
N CYS A 310 0.44 -0.25 -6.32
CA CYS A 310 0.97 -1.44 -5.65
C CYS A 310 2.39 -1.84 -6.06
N ALA A 311 2.97 -1.22 -7.10
CA ALA A 311 4.29 -1.57 -7.62
C ALA A 311 4.52 -3.03 -8.11
N THR A 312 3.52 -3.92 -8.11
CA THR A 312 3.66 -5.29 -8.64
C THR A 312 4.14 -5.34 -10.10
N CYS A 313 3.81 -4.34 -10.90
CA CYS A 313 4.24 -4.23 -12.31
C CYS A 313 5.55 -3.44 -12.50
N ARG A 314 6.35 -3.29 -11.44
CA ARG A 314 7.61 -2.54 -11.50
C ARG A 314 8.58 -3.22 -12.47
N ALA A 315 9.17 -2.43 -13.36
CA ALA A 315 10.23 -2.85 -14.26
C ALA A 315 11.28 -1.73 -14.33
N LYS A 316 12.52 -2.06 -14.71
CA LYS A 316 13.57 -1.08 -14.96
C LYS A 316 13.67 -0.76 -16.45
N VAL A 317 13.66 0.51 -16.79
CA VAL A 317 14.00 0.98 -18.14
C VAL A 317 15.51 0.90 -18.31
N THR A 318 15.94 0.21 -19.36
CA THR A 318 17.36 -0.04 -19.69
C THR A 318 17.80 0.71 -20.93
N ALA A 319 16.85 1.17 -21.76
CA ALA A 319 17.08 2.06 -22.88
C ALA A 319 15.78 2.79 -23.25
N GLY A 320 15.90 3.99 -23.83
CA GLY A 320 14.76 4.81 -24.25
C GLY A 320 14.03 5.51 -23.10
N GLU A 321 12.94 6.21 -23.43
CA GLU A 321 12.15 6.98 -22.48
C GLU A 321 10.70 6.51 -22.42
N VAL A 322 10.10 6.58 -21.24
CA VAL A 322 8.70 6.29 -21.00
C VAL A 322 8.07 7.38 -20.14
N SER A 323 6.76 7.56 -20.26
CA SER A 323 5.99 8.45 -19.38
C SER A 323 4.95 7.64 -18.62
N MET A 324 4.69 8.02 -17.37
CA MET A 324 3.68 7.39 -16.53
C MET A 324 2.50 8.32 -16.28
N LYS A 325 1.27 7.79 -16.39
CA LYS A 325 0.02 8.53 -16.10
C LYS A 325 -0.03 9.01 -14.65
N VAL A 326 0.26 8.10 -13.73
CA VAL A 326 0.37 8.36 -12.29
C VAL A 326 1.46 7.47 -11.70
N ASN A 327 2.03 7.91 -10.58
CA ASN A 327 2.91 7.09 -9.75
C ASN A 327 2.62 7.34 -8.28
N TYR A 328 2.08 6.34 -7.60
CA TYR A 328 1.89 6.32 -6.14
C TYR A 328 2.59 5.13 -5.48
N GLY A 329 3.25 4.27 -6.26
CA GLY A 329 3.85 3.02 -5.78
C GLY A 329 5.38 3.03 -5.75
N LEU A 330 6.04 3.89 -6.52
CA LEU A 330 7.50 4.00 -6.56
C LEU A 330 7.98 5.25 -5.84
N SER A 331 9.03 5.09 -5.06
CA SER A 331 9.77 6.18 -4.43
C SER A 331 10.53 7.03 -5.46
N GLU A 332 10.93 8.25 -5.07
CA GLU A 332 11.76 9.11 -5.91
C GLU A 332 13.12 8.47 -6.25
N GLN A 333 13.68 7.72 -5.30
CA GLN A 333 14.91 6.95 -5.53
C GLN A 333 14.70 5.87 -6.60
N GLU A 334 13.62 5.09 -6.52
CA GLU A 334 13.31 4.08 -7.53
C GLU A 334 13.13 4.71 -8.93
N LEU A 335 12.46 5.87 -9.01
CA LEU A 335 12.34 6.61 -10.27
C LEU A 335 13.71 7.04 -10.82
N ALA A 336 14.58 7.59 -9.96
CA ALA A 336 15.93 8.01 -10.33
C ALA A 336 16.80 6.83 -10.79
N GLU A 337 16.58 5.64 -10.24
CA GLU A 337 17.24 4.39 -10.63
C GLU A 337 16.67 3.77 -11.94
N GLY A 338 15.66 4.42 -12.55
CA GLY A 338 15.06 4.03 -13.82
C GLY A 338 13.91 3.03 -13.69
N TYR A 339 13.36 2.83 -12.48
CA TYR A 339 12.18 1.98 -12.31
C TYR A 339 10.89 2.70 -12.70
N VAL A 340 9.96 1.94 -13.28
CA VAL A 340 8.67 2.43 -13.77
C VAL A 340 7.56 1.43 -13.47
N LEU A 341 6.32 1.92 -13.38
CA LEU A 341 5.11 1.12 -13.28
C LEU A 341 4.56 0.86 -14.68
N THR A 342 4.81 -0.32 -15.24
CA THR A 342 4.43 -0.61 -16.63
C THR A 342 2.93 -0.56 -16.89
N CYS A 343 2.08 -0.70 -15.86
CA CYS A 343 0.63 -0.52 -15.97
C CYS A 343 0.21 0.94 -16.20
N GLN A 344 1.07 1.90 -15.84
CA GLN A 344 0.84 3.33 -16.05
C GLN A 344 1.71 3.90 -17.17
N ALA A 345 2.65 3.12 -17.70
CA ALA A 345 3.67 3.60 -18.61
C ALA A 345 3.24 3.52 -20.08
N THR A 346 3.68 4.51 -20.86
CA THR A 346 3.60 4.60 -22.32
C THR A 346 5.00 4.93 -22.86
N PRO A 347 5.51 4.27 -23.92
CA PRO A 347 6.82 4.57 -24.47
C PRO A 347 6.80 5.93 -25.19
N LEU A 348 7.89 6.70 -25.05
CA LEU A 348 8.05 8.02 -25.70
C LEU A 348 8.96 7.96 -26.92
N THR A 349 9.89 7.02 -26.95
CA THR A 349 10.92 6.91 -28.00
C THR A 349 10.89 5.53 -28.65
N GLU A 350 11.48 5.43 -29.84
CA GLU A 350 11.76 4.14 -30.45
C GLU A 350 12.85 3.39 -29.67
N GLY A 351 12.83 2.05 -29.66
CA GLY A 351 13.87 1.24 -29.03
C GLY A 351 13.83 1.18 -27.50
N VAL A 352 12.70 1.54 -26.88
CA VAL A 352 12.51 1.37 -25.43
C VAL A 352 12.77 -0.08 -25.01
N ALA A 353 13.63 -0.29 -24.01
CA ALA A 353 13.93 -1.61 -23.48
C ALA A 353 13.66 -1.65 -21.97
N LEU A 354 12.87 -2.62 -21.50
CA LEU A 354 12.56 -2.81 -20.09
C LEU A 354 12.95 -4.21 -19.62
N THR A 355 13.28 -4.34 -18.33
CA THR A 355 13.48 -5.63 -17.67
C THR A 355 12.70 -5.71 -16.36
N TYR A 356 12.02 -6.83 -16.14
CA TYR A 356 11.40 -7.18 -14.85
C TYR A 356 12.35 -7.95 -13.93
N ASP A 357 13.57 -8.25 -14.41
CA ASP A 357 14.55 -9.08 -13.69
C ASP A 357 15.48 -8.24 -12.79
N ALA A 358 15.28 -6.92 -12.76
CA ALA A 358 16.09 -5.95 -12.02
C ALA A 358 15.63 -5.70 -10.58
#